data_AF-A0A8T4V243-F1
#
_entry.id   AF-A0A8T4V243-F1
#
_cell.length_a   1.000
_cell.length_b   1.000
_cell.length_c   1.000
_cell.angle_alpha   90.00
_cell.angle_beta   90.00
_cell.angle_gamma   90.00
#
_symmetry.space_group_name_H-M   'P 1'
#
loop_
_entity.id
_entity.type
_entity.pdbx_description
1 polymer ?
#
loop_
_entity_poly.entity_id
_entity_poly.type
_entity_poly.pdbx_seq_one_letter_code
_entity_poly.pdbx_strand_id
1 'polypeptide(L)'
;DDYLWWIANTRIRFPKMEIIAGTTPRRYEEVGELMKAGANAFTKFSATKMFGTKQAFRIEEDIKKSGRKMFGTITKLPTVEWDKEIEALKLEKELEKDVKEKMNIYLNRMREGKECGDDE
;
A
#
# COMPACT_ATOMS: atom_id res chain seq x y z
N ASP A 1 14.41 12.78 -12.59
CA ASP A 1 13.77 13.05 -13.90
C ASP A 1 13.81 11.84 -14.83
N ASP A 2 14.95 11.15 -14.99
CA ASP A 2 15.06 9.97 -15.87
C ASP A 2 14.04 8.85 -15.56
N TYR A 3 13.70 8.65 -14.28
CA TYR A 3 12.80 7.56 -13.89
C TYR A 3 11.38 7.71 -14.45
N LEU A 4 10.79 8.91 -14.34
CA LEU A 4 9.47 9.20 -14.89
C LEU A 4 9.47 9.13 -16.42
N TRP A 5 10.55 9.62 -17.04
CA TRP A 5 10.75 9.54 -18.48
C TRP A 5 10.75 8.09 -18.97
N TRP A 6 11.45 7.18 -18.29
CA TRP A 6 11.45 5.76 -18.64
C TRP A 6 10.07 5.12 -18.50
N ILE A 7 9.32 5.43 -17.44
CA ILE A 7 7.94 4.93 -17.28
C ILE A 7 7.05 5.42 -18.42
N ALA A 8 7.11 6.71 -18.74
CA ALA A 8 6.31 7.31 -19.81
C ALA A 8 6.62 6.71 -21.18
N ASN A 9 7.91 6.61 -21.54
CA ASN A 9 8.32 6.02 -22.82
C ASN A 9 7.94 4.52 -22.90
N THR A 10 8.09 3.79 -21.80
CA THR A 10 7.68 2.37 -21.73
C THR A 10 6.17 2.24 -21.93
N ARG A 11 5.36 3.09 -21.28
CA ARG A 11 3.90 3.12 -21.48
C ARG A 11 3.53 3.43 -22.93
N ILE A 12 4.15 4.44 -23.55
CA ILE A 12 3.87 4.82 -24.95
C ILE A 12 4.22 3.66 -25.88
N ARG A 13 5.38 3.02 -25.69
CA ARG A 13 5.85 1.94 -26.56
C ARG A 13 5.09 0.63 -26.34
N PHE A 14 4.64 0.37 -25.10
CA PHE A 14 3.94 -0.85 -24.71
C PHE A 14 2.62 -0.52 -23.97
N PRO A 15 1.57 -0.05 -24.69
CA PRO A 15 0.36 0.49 -24.06
C PRO A 15 -0.40 -0.47 -23.14
N LYS A 16 -0.23 -1.79 -23.33
CA LYS A 16 -0.92 -2.84 -22.56
C LYS A 16 -0.06 -3.46 -21.46
N MET A 17 1.23 -3.13 -21.38
CA MET A 17 2.14 -3.71 -20.39
C MET A 17 1.77 -3.21 -18.98
N GLU A 18 1.82 -4.10 -18.01
CA GLU A 18 1.73 -3.71 -16.60
C GLU A 18 3.07 -3.16 -16.13
N ILE A 19 3.07 -1.95 -15.57
CA ILE A 19 4.26 -1.27 -15.09
C ILE A 19 4.12 -1.07 -13.58
N ILE A 20 4.98 -1.74 -12.82
CA ILE A 20 5.04 -1.61 -11.35
C ILE A 20 6.26 -0.74 -11.01
N ALA A 21 6.00 0.43 -10.45
CA ALA A 21 7.03 1.39 -10.10
C ALA A 21 7.48 1.22 -8.63
N GLY A 22 8.78 1.17 -8.37
CA GLY A 22 9.30 1.14 -7.01
C GLY A 22 9.42 2.55 -6.44
N THR A 23 8.84 2.80 -5.28
CA THR A 23 9.05 4.04 -4.52
C THR A 23 9.69 3.71 -3.15
N THR A 24 9.92 4.70 -2.30
CA THR A 24 10.34 4.48 -0.91
C THR A 24 9.45 5.31 0.02
N PRO A 25 9.35 4.99 1.32
CA PRO A 25 8.57 5.81 2.26
C PRO A 25 9.02 7.28 2.31
N ARG A 26 10.29 7.56 1.97
CA ARG A 26 10.85 8.93 1.89
C ARG A 26 10.54 9.67 0.58
N ARG A 27 9.97 8.98 -0.41
CA ARG A 27 9.61 9.52 -1.74
C ARG A 27 8.15 9.28 -2.06
N TYR A 28 7.31 9.13 -1.05
CA TYR A 28 5.89 8.85 -1.20
C TYR A 28 5.16 9.94 -2.01
N GLU A 29 5.70 11.16 -2.03
CA GLU A 29 5.21 12.29 -2.83
C GLU A 29 5.31 12.06 -4.34
N GLU A 30 6.20 11.17 -4.79
CA GLU A 30 6.39 10.91 -6.22
C GLU A 30 5.30 9.98 -6.79
N VAL A 31 4.51 9.30 -5.94
CA VAL A 31 3.54 8.29 -6.35
C VAL A 31 2.52 8.84 -7.35
N GLY A 32 2.03 10.07 -7.14
CA GLY A 32 1.12 10.72 -8.09
C GLY A 32 1.75 10.89 -9.48
N GLU A 33 3.02 11.28 -9.55
CA GLU A 33 3.75 11.44 -10.82
C GLU A 33 4.02 10.09 -11.49
N LEU A 34 4.34 9.04 -10.72
CA LEU A 34 4.49 7.68 -11.26
C LEU A 34 3.19 7.20 -11.95
N MET A 35 2.04 7.48 -11.33
CA MET A 35 0.73 7.12 -11.89
C MET A 35 0.40 7.90 -13.18
N LYS A 36 0.74 9.20 -13.21
CA LYS A 36 0.60 10.07 -14.41
C LYS A 36 1.50 9.61 -15.55
N ALA A 37 2.75 9.23 -15.23
CA ALA A 37 3.70 8.72 -16.21
C ALA A 37 3.25 7.39 -16.84
N GLY A 38 2.33 6.67 -16.20
CA GLY A 38 1.73 5.47 -16.78
C GLY A 38 2.02 4.18 -16.02
N ALA A 39 2.54 4.25 -14.79
CA ALA A 39 2.58 3.11 -13.89
C ALA A 39 1.15 2.63 -13.55
N ASN A 40 0.99 1.33 -13.36
CA ASN A 40 -0.26 0.70 -12.91
C ASN A 40 -0.30 0.56 -11.39
N ALA A 41 0.86 0.30 -10.78
CA ALA A 41 1.00 0.07 -9.35
C ALA A 41 2.34 0.63 -8.86
N PHE A 42 2.46 0.77 -7.54
CA PHE A 42 3.70 1.10 -6.88
C PHE A 42 4.07 0.03 -5.83
N THR A 43 5.35 -0.10 -5.52
CA THR A 43 5.88 -1.04 -4.53
C THR A 43 6.88 -0.38 -3.60
N LYS A 44 7.37 -1.11 -2.58
CA LYS A 44 8.36 -0.69 -1.58
C LYS A 44 7.91 0.43 -0.62
N PHE A 45 6.65 0.83 -0.65
CA PHE A 45 6.01 1.52 0.46
C PHE A 45 5.53 0.49 1.49
N SER A 46 6.01 0.58 2.72
CA SER A 46 5.70 -0.38 3.79
C SER A 46 4.26 -0.21 4.31
N ALA A 47 3.27 -0.61 3.53
CA ALA A 47 1.85 -0.32 3.75
C ALA A 47 1.33 -0.69 5.14
N THR A 48 1.81 -1.79 5.74
CA THR A 48 1.40 -2.20 7.09
C THR A 48 2.06 -1.39 8.21
N LYS A 49 3.30 -0.91 8.01
CA LYS A 49 4.01 -0.02 8.95
C LYS A 49 3.50 1.41 8.84
N MET A 50 3.19 1.84 7.62
CA MET A 50 2.78 3.20 7.27
C MET A 50 1.25 3.35 7.15
N PHE A 51 0.49 2.39 7.66
CA PHE A 51 -0.96 2.40 7.54
C PHE A 51 -1.57 3.59 8.28
N GLY A 52 -2.49 4.32 7.65
CA GLY A 52 -3.18 5.45 8.27
C GLY A 52 -2.29 6.66 8.60
N THR A 53 -1.04 6.68 8.16
CA THR A 53 -0.16 7.85 8.36
C THR A 53 -0.51 8.97 7.39
N LYS A 54 -0.04 10.20 7.65
CA LYS A 54 -0.19 11.35 6.73
C LYS A 54 0.33 11.02 5.32
N GLN A 55 1.42 10.25 5.23
CA GLN A 55 1.98 9.79 3.96
C GLN A 55 1.02 8.87 3.21
N ALA A 56 0.39 7.92 3.90
CA ALA A 56 -0.60 7.03 3.28
C ALA A 56 -1.82 7.79 2.76
N PHE A 57 -2.34 8.75 3.54
CA PHE A 57 -3.42 9.63 3.08
C PHE A 57 -3.04 10.44 1.85
N ARG A 58 -1.84 11.02 1.84
CA ARG A 58 -1.33 11.77 0.70
C ARG A 58 -1.18 10.89 -0.54
N ILE A 59 -0.65 9.67 -0.40
CA ILE A 59 -0.56 8.72 -1.52
C ILE A 59 -1.95 8.45 -2.13
N GLU A 60 -2.95 8.13 -1.32
CA GLU A 60 -4.30 7.86 -1.83
C GLU A 60 -4.90 9.08 -2.54
N GLU A 61 -4.68 10.28 -1.99
CA GLU A 61 -5.11 11.54 -2.59
C GLU A 61 -4.40 11.81 -3.94
N ASP A 62 -3.09 11.61 -4.00
CA ASP A 62 -2.28 11.83 -5.20
C ASP A 62 -2.64 10.83 -6.31
N ILE A 63 -2.91 9.56 -5.97
CA ILE A 63 -3.44 8.57 -6.90
C ILE A 63 -4.79 9.02 -7.45
N LYS A 64 -5.70 9.50 -6.59
CA LYS A 64 -7.00 10.03 -7.05
C LYS A 64 -6.85 11.24 -7.97
N LYS A 65 -5.96 12.19 -7.62
CA LYS A 65 -5.65 13.38 -8.43
C LYS A 65 -5.01 13.03 -9.78
N SER A 66 -4.31 11.90 -9.88
CA SER A 66 -3.77 11.40 -11.14
C SER A 66 -4.83 10.79 -12.09
N GLY A 67 -6.11 10.80 -11.71
CA GLY A 67 -7.19 10.21 -12.50
C GLY A 67 -7.22 8.68 -12.42
N ARG A 68 -6.58 8.09 -11.41
CA ARG A 68 -6.54 6.63 -11.18
C ARG A 68 -7.46 6.22 -10.04
N LYS A 69 -7.81 4.94 -10.02
CA LYS A 69 -8.56 4.30 -8.95
C LYS A 69 -7.65 3.28 -8.24
N MET A 70 -7.57 3.38 -6.92
CA MET A 70 -6.91 2.36 -6.10
C MET A 70 -7.91 1.23 -5.82
N PHE A 71 -7.46 -0.03 -5.93
CA PHE A 71 -8.32 -1.20 -5.67
C PHE A 71 -8.50 -1.52 -4.18
N GLY A 72 -7.57 -1.07 -3.34
CA GLY A 72 -7.63 -1.20 -1.89
C GLY A 72 -7.40 0.14 -1.21
N THR A 73 -7.14 0.09 0.09
CA THR A 73 -6.82 1.27 0.90
C THR A 73 -5.68 0.94 1.86
N ILE A 74 -4.85 1.93 2.12
CA ILE A 74 -3.77 1.93 3.11
C ILE A 74 -4.06 2.92 4.25
N THR A 75 -5.30 3.43 4.34
CA THR A 75 -5.71 4.44 5.32
C THR A 75 -6.93 4.02 6.16
N LYS A 76 -7.74 3.06 5.70
CA LYS A 76 -8.99 2.67 6.38
C LYS A 76 -9.04 1.17 6.61
N LEU A 77 -9.13 0.77 7.87
CA LEU A 77 -9.37 -0.63 8.21
C LEU A 77 -10.81 -0.99 7.85
N PRO A 78 -11.06 -2.16 7.25
CA PRO A 78 -12.41 -2.63 7.00
C PRO A 78 -13.05 -3.12 8.31
N THR A 79 -14.38 -3.09 8.36
CA THR A 79 -15.15 -3.71 9.44
C THR A 79 -15.35 -5.18 9.10
N VAL A 80 -14.54 -6.05 9.71
CA VAL A 80 -14.51 -7.49 9.45
C VAL A 80 -14.40 -8.25 10.77
N GLU A 81 -15.07 -9.40 10.85
CA GLU A 81 -14.96 -10.38 11.94
C GLU A 81 -13.71 -11.24 11.72
N TRP A 82 -12.55 -10.74 12.17
CA TRP A 82 -11.25 -11.35 11.88
C TRP A 82 -11.13 -12.81 12.34
N ASP A 83 -11.71 -13.17 13.48
CA ASP A 83 -11.68 -14.54 13.97
C ASP A 83 -12.43 -15.50 13.04
N LYS A 84 -13.56 -15.07 12.48
CA LYS A 84 -14.32 -15.86 11.51
C LYS A 84 -13.56 -16.06 10.20
N GLU A 85 -12.85 -15.03 9.73
CA GLU A 85 -11.98 -15.14 8.54
C GLU A 85 -10.86 -16.15 8.75
N ILE A 86 -10.26 -16.16 9.95
CA ILE A 86 -9.19 -17.11 10.29
C ILE A 86 -9.76 -18.53 10.43
N GLU A 87 -10.90 -18.70 11.09
CA GLU A 87 -11.57 -20.00 11.23
C GLU A 87 -11.97 -20.59 9.87
N ALA A 88 -12.38 -19.74 8.92
CA ALA A 88 -12.72 -20.15 7.57
C ALA A 88 -11.54 -20.78 6.79
N LEU A 89 -10.30 -20.50 7.19
CA LEU A 89 -9.09 -21.08 6.58
C LEU A 89 -8.87 -22.55 6.99
N LYS A 90 -9.59 -23.05 8.00
CA LYS A 90 -9.51 -24.45 8.49
C LYS A 90 -8.08 -24.90 8.78
N LEU A 91 -7.33 -24.05 9.47
CA LEU A 91 -5.94 -24.32 9.84
C LEU A 91 -5.87 -25.35 10.98
N GLU A 92 -4.69 -25.94 11.17
CA GLU A 92 -4.39 -26.70 12.38
C GLU A 92 -4.43 -25.77 13.62
N LYS A 93 -4.89 -26.28 14.77
CA LYS A 93 -5.14 -25.48 15.98
C LYS A 93 -3.95 -24.63 16.44
N GLU A 94 -2.74 -25.19 16.41
CA GLU A 94 -1.53 -24.46 16.81
C GLU A 94 -1.21 -23.32 15.83
N LEU A 95 -1.31 -23.59 14.53
CA LEU A 95 -1.10 -22.57 13.50
C LEU A 95 -2.19 -21.47 13.53
N GLU A 96 -3.44 -21.86 13.79
CA GLU A 96 -4.55 -20.92 13.92
C GLU A 96 -4.30 -19.93 15.07
N LYS A 97 -3.80 -20.42 16.20
CA LYS A 97 -3.42 -19.60 17.35
C LYS A 97 -2.31 -18.61 16.99
N ASP A 98 -1.24 -19.07 16.35
CA ASP A 98 -0.13 -18.22 15.91
C ASP A 98 -0.60 -17.12 14.94
N VAL A 99 -1.50 -17.47 14.01
CA VAL A 99 -2.09 -16.52 13.06
C VAL A 99 -2.93 -15.47 13.78
N LYS A 100 -3.77 -15.87 14.75
CA LYS A 100 -4.57 -14.94 15.59
C LYS A 100 -3.67 -13.98 16.37
N GLU A 101 -2.61 -14.49 16.99
CA GLU A 101 -1.64 -13.67 17.73
C GLU A 101 -0.94 -12.65 16.81
N LYS A 102 -0.44 -13.08 15.65
CA LYS A 102 0.22 -12.17 14.69
C LYS A 102 -0.75 -11.15 14.09
N MET A 103 -1.97 -11.57 13.76
CA MET A 103 -3.00 -10.67 13.22
C MET A 103 -3.28 -9.52 14.21
N ASN A 104 -3.45 -9.84 15.49
CA ASN A 104 -3.70 -8.82 16.52
C ASN A 104 -2.55 -7.80 16.63
N ILE A 105 -1.29 -8.24 16.49
CA ILE A 105 -0.14 -7.33 16.46
C ILE A 105 -0.23 -6.33 15.30
N TYR A 106 -0.60 -6.80 14.11
CA TYR A 106 -0.77 -5.92 12.95
C TYR A 106 -1.96 -4.99 13.11
N LEU A 107 -3.12 -5.48 13.56
CA LEU A 107 -4.31 -4.68 13.76
C LEU A 107 -4.10 -3.58 14.80
N ASN A 108 -3.44 -3.89 15.92
CA ASN A 108 -3.13 -2.89 16.95
C ASN A 108 -2.22 -1.80 16.37
N ARG A 109 -1.16 -2.18 15.64
CA ARG A 109 -0.29 -1.21 14.96
C ARG A 109 -1.05 -0.32 13.98
N MET A 110 -1.97 -0.88 13.20
CA MET A 110 -2.77 -0.11 12.23
C MET A 110 -3.81 0.80 12.88
N ARG A 111 -4.32 0.43 14.07
CA ARG A 111 -5.27 1.25 14.84
C ARG A 111 -4.61 2.40 15.59
N GLU A 112 -3.37 2.23 16.04
CA GLU A 112 -2.65 3.21 16.85
C GLU A 112 -2.26 4.49 16.09
N GLY A 113 -2.36 4.52 14.75
CA GLY A 113 -2.21 5.73 13.93
C GLY A 113 -0.95 6.54 14.27
N LYS A 114 0.23 6.09 13.84
CA LYS A 114 1.47 6.81 14.12
C LYS A 114 1.61 8.08 13.27
N GLU A 115 2.06 9.18 13.87
CA GLU A 115 2.83 10.17 13.12
C GLU A 115 4.21 9.57 12.84
N CYS A 116 4.67 9.63 11.59
CA CYS A 116 5.99 9.15 11.25
C CYS A 116 7.01 10.11 11.89
N GLY A 117 7.67 9.68 12.96
CA GLY A 117 8.99 10.21 13.28
C GLY A 117 9.96 9.77 12.19
N ASP A 118 10.83 10.67 11.78
CA ASP A 118 11.96 10.34 10.94
C ASP A 118 12.82 9.33 11.71
N ASP A 119 12.68 8.04 11.37
CA ASP A 119 13.58 7.00 11.86
C ASP A 119 15.00 7.33 11.33
N GLU A 120 15.80 8.00 12.15
CA GLU A 120 17.27 7.87 12.27
C GLU A 120 17.62 6.83 13.33
#